data_AF-A0A8B9I4D5-F1
#
_entry.id   AF-A0A8B9I4D5-F1
#
_cell.length_a   1.000
_cell.length_b   1.000
_cell.length_c   1.000
_cell.angle_alpha   90.00
_cell.angle_beta   90.00
_cell.angle_gamma   90.00
#
_symmetry.space_group_name_H-M   'P 1'
#
loop_
_entity.id
_entity.type
_entity.pdbx_description
1 polymer ?
#
loop_
_entity_poly.entity_id
_entity_poly.type
_entity_poly.pdbx_seq_one_letter_code
_entity_poly.pdbx_strand_id
1 'polypeptide(L)'
;MSRPPPRPRPRGWSRAGPGPARPPRPAPQPWRPGGSGPPACCGSSSGPRESGTGPDGASPPGPAACPGLPPVSPPGARLLVGPLRPPRLGPAAAARWRPPPAGSEGAGGRLPGRETSEFGLLNLTFFSSLLSRCRCPSHCHTYSRVPEHATLGNTDYAFEMAVSNIRYGEGVTKEIGMDLKNLGAQRVCLMTDKNLSQLPPVNAVLNSLAKYGVNFQMYDEVRVEPTDQSFLHAIEFAKKGEFDAYVAVGGGSVIDTCKAANLYASSPTSDFLDYVNAPIGKGKPVTVPLKPHIAVPTTAGTGSETTGVAIFDFKELKVKTGIASRAIKPTLGIIDPLHTLSMPERIVANSGFDVLCHALESYTALPYKMRSPCPSNPINRPAYQGSNPISDIWALHALRIVAKYLKRAIRNPEDREARANMHLASAFAGIGFGNAGVHLCHGMSYPISGLVKTYKPKDYNVDHSLVPHGLSVVLTSPAVFAFTAQVHPERHLEAAEILGADIRTARIKDAGFILADTLRKFLFDLNVDDGLAAIGYSKADIPALVKGTLPQMAFLFH
;
A
#
# COMPACT_ATOMS: atom_id res chain seq x y z
N MET A 1 -51.10 -14.31 38.45
CA MET A 1 -49.64 -14.11 38.34
C MET A 1 -49.38 -12.77 37.68
N SER A 2 -48.38 -12.07 38.19
CA SER A 2 -48.27 -10.61 38.33
C SER A 2 -47.87 -9.88 37.04
N ARG A 3 -48.49 -8.73 36.76
CA ARG A 3 -48.05 -7.78 35.71
C ARG A 3 -46.75 -7.07 36.12
N PRO A 4 -45.83 -6.79 35.18
CA PRO A 4 -44.60 -6.04 35.46
C PRO A 4 -44.87 -4.52 35.60
N PRO A 5 -44.00 -3.77 36.31
CA PRO A 5 -44.21 -2.34 36.60
C PRO A 5 -43.89 -1.44 35.40
N PRO A 6 -44.44 -0.21 35.33
CA PRO A 6 -44.23 0.71 34.23
C PRO A 6 -42.87 1.43 34.32
N ARG A 7 -42.26 1.68 33.15
CA ARG A 7 -41.00 2.44 32.99
C ARG A 7 -41.20 3.94 33.28
N PRO A 8 -40.19 4.64 33.82
CA PRO A 8 -40.28 6.07 34.13
C PRO A 8 -40.20 6.95 32.87
N ARG A 9 -40.99 8.03 32.84
CA ARG A 9 -40.97 9.08 31.80
C ARG A 9 -39.73 9.98 31.97
N PRO A 10 -39.09 10.44 30.88
CA PRO A 10 -37.99 11.39 30.96
C PRO A 10 -38.48 12.80 31.34
N ARG A 11 -37.72 13.45 32.23
CA ARG A 11 -37.94 14.83 32.70
C ARG A 11 -37.71 15.82 31.57
N GLY A 12 -38.64 16.77 31.44
CA GLY A 12 -38.63 17.83 30.44
C GLY A 12 -37.41 18.76 30.59
N TRP A 13 -36.86 19.13 29.44
CA TRP A 13 -35.92 20.24 29.32
C TRP A 13 -36.70 21.53 29.09
N SER A 14 -36.48 22.48 29.98
CA SER A 14 -36.99 23.85 29.93
C SER A 14 -36.42 24.60 28.71
N ARG A 15 -37.31 25.21 27.93
CA ARG A 15 -36.99 26.14 26.84
C ARG A 15 -36.23 27.35 27.38
N ALA A 16 -34.99 27.53 26.92
CA ALA A 16 -34.32 28.83 26.94
C ALA A 16 -34.70 29.58 25.65
N GLY A 17 -35.22 30.80 25.78
CA GLY A 17 -35.62 31.66 24.66
C GLY A 17 -34.44 32.20 23.85
N PRO A 18 -34.69 32.72 22.64
CA PRO A 18 -33.65 33.17 21.73
C PRO A 18 -33.06 34.51 22.17
N GLY A 19 -31.74 34.56 22.37
CA GLY A 19 -30.99 35.80 22.54
C GLY A 19 -30.85 36.58 21.22
N PRO A 20 -30.60 37.90 21.28
CA PRO A 20 -30.65 38.77 20.10
C PRO A 20 -29.51 38.50 19.12
N ALA A 21 -29.86 38.53 17.82
CA ALA A 21 -28.98 38.32 16.69
C ALA A 21 -27.86 39.36 16.62
N ARG A 22 -26.61 38.91 16.47
CA ARG A 22 -25.48 39.76 16.08
C ARG A 22 -25.59 40.13 14.60
N PRO A 23 -25.29 41.38 14.20
CA PRO A 23 -25.28 41.77 12.80
C PRO A 23 -24.15 41.07 12.03
N PRO A 24 -24.34 40.74 10.74
CA PRO A 24 -23.33 40.05 9.95
C PRO A 24 -22.12 40.95 9.68
N ARG A 25 -20.92 40.37 9.75
CA ARG A 25 -19.67 41.01 9.30
C ARG A 25 -19.73 41.21 7.78
N PRO A 26 -19.23 42.34 7.23
CA PRO A 26 -19.22 42.57 5.80
C PRO A 26 -18.32 41.55 5.09
N ALA A 27 -18.79 41.03 3.95
CA ALA A 27 -18.04 40.13 3.09
C ALA A 27 -16.81 40.83 2.49
N PRO A 28 -15.67 40.13 2.31
CA PRO A 28 -14.54 40.67 1.58
C PRO A 28 -14.90 40.82 0.10
N GLN A 29 -14.63 42.01 -0.47
CA GLN A 29 -14.86 42.29 -1.88
C GLN A 29 -13.96 41.42 -2.78
N PRO A 30 -14.46 41.02 -3.97
CA PRO A 30 -13.67 40.28 -4.94
C PRO A 30 -12.60 41.17 -5.60
N TRP A 31 -11.39 40.64 -5.65
CA TRP A 31 -10.26 41.18 -6.39
C TRP A 31 -10.60 41.27 -7.89
N ARG A 32 -10.55 42.47 -8.48
CA ARG A 32 -10.68 42.66 -9.93
C ARG A 32 -9.31 42.48 -10.60
N PRO A 33 -9.20 41.71 -11.71
CA PRO A 33 -7.98 41.62 -12.48
C PRO A 33 -7.80 42.88 -13.34
N GLY A 34 -6.66 43.56 -13.16
CA GLY A 34 -6.19 44.60 -14.07
C GLY A 34 -5.71 43.94 -15.37
N GLY A 35 -6.29 44.39 -16.49
CA GLY A 35 -5.92 43.93 -17.82
C GLY A 35 -4.66 44.60 -18.35
N SER A 36 -3.92 43.84 -19.15
CA SER A 36 -3.14 44.33 -20.28
C SER A 36 -3.13 43.24 -21.33
N GLY A 37 -3.75 43.52 -22.48
CA GLY A 37 -3.83 42.65 -23.64
C GLY A 37 -2.50 42.49 -24.40
N PRO A 38 -2.52 41.72 -25.50
CA PRO A 38 -1.35 41.01 -26.03
C PRO A 38 -0.67 41.75 -27.20
N PRO A 39 0.47 41.22 -27.65
CA PRO A 39 0.63 40.89 -29.07
C PRO A 39 1.28 39.50 -29.22
N ALA A 40 1.38 38.85 -30.37
CA ALA A 40 0.71 38.83 -31.66
C ALA A 40 1.21 37.53 -32.32
N CYS A 41 0.40 36.94 -33.18
CA CYS A 41 0.74 35.77 -33.97
C CYS A 41 1.89 36.05 -34.95
N CYS A 42 2.76 35.05 -35.15
CA CYS A 42 3.36 34.75 -36.44
C CYS A 42 3.38 33.22 -36.60
N GLY A 43 2.58 32.72 -37.53
CA GLY A 43 2.74 31.38 -38.08
C GLY A 43 3.65 31.42 -39.30
N SER A 44 4.31 30.29 -39.58
CA SER A 44 4.60 29.88 -40.96
C SER A 44 4.95 28.39 -41.01
N SER A 45 4.22 27.73 -41.88
CA SER A 45 4.27 26.36 -42.38
C SER A 45 5.57 25.96 -43.09
N SER A 46 5.89 24.66 -43.09
CA SER A 46 6.08 23.77 -44.26
C SER A 46 7.18 22.71 -44.02
N GLY A 47 6.91 21.47 -44.45
CA GLY A 47 7.71 20.27 -44.17
C GLY A 47 8.86 20.00 -45.16
N PRO A 48 9.11 18.74 -45.56
CA PRO A 48 10.27 17.96 -45.10
C PRO A 48 11.30 17.66 -46.20
N ARG A 49 12.53 17.25 -45.83
CA ARG A 49 13.46 16.55 -46.74
C ARG A 49 14.39 15.56 -46.00
N GLU A 50 14.66 14.46 -46.71
CA GLU A 50 15.32 13.22 -46.30
C GLU A 50 16.86 13.25 -46.38
N SER A 51 17.46 12.32 -45.62
CA SER A 51 18.64 11.44 -45.89
C SER A 51 19.96 11.98 -46.49
N GLY A 52 21.09 11.56 -45.90
CA GLY A 52 22.34 11.30 -46.65
C GLY A 52 23.67 11.51 -45.92
N THR A 53 24.19 10.45 -45.32
CA THR A 53 25.61 9.98 -45.29
C THR A 53 26.81 10.93 -45.09
N GLY A 54 27.62 10.63 -44.06
CA GLY A 54 29.08 10.36 -44.22
C GLY A 54 30.06 11.51 -43.93
N PRO A 55 31.29 11.20 -43.47
CA PRO A 55 31.95 11.93 -42.38
C PRO A 55 33.17 12.77 -42.82
N ASP A 56 33.55 13.76 -42.01
CA ASP A 56 34.94 13.97 -41.59
C ASP A 56 35.04 15.09 -40.53
N GLY A 57 36.04 14.94 -39.66
CA GLY A 57 36.09 15.58 -38.35
C GLY A 57 36.61 17.02 -38.32
N ALA A 58 36.22 17.71 -37.24
CA ALA A 58 37.00 18.76 -36.61
C ALA A 58 36.52 18.93 -35.16
N SER A 59 37.46 18.89 -34.22
CA SER A 59 37.26 19.06 -32.78
C SER A 59 36.63 20.43 -32.44
N PRO A 60 35.71 20.52 -31.47
CA PRO A 60 35.21 21.81 -31.00
C PRO A 60 36.12 22.43 -29.91
N PRO A 61 36.22 23.76 -29.85
CA PRO A 61 36.96 24.45 -28.79
C PRO A 61 36.15 24.45 -27.47
N GLY A 62 36.87 24.47 -26.35
CA GLY A 62 36.31 24.40 -24.99
C GLY A 62 35.40 25.57 -24.61
N PRO A 63 34.58 25.41 -23.55
CA PRO A 63 33.57 26.39 -23.19
C PRO A 63 34.19 27.62 -22.48
N ALA A 64 33.84 28.80 -22.99
CA ALA A 64 34.09 30.07 -22.36
C ALA A 64 33.24 30.23 -21.08
N ALA A 65 33.84 30.82 -20.05
CA ALA A 65 33.27 31.07 -18.74
C ALA A 65 32.10 32.09 -18.79
N CYS A 66 30.99 31.77 -18.12
CA CYS A 66 29.95 32.74 -17.78
C CYS A 66 30.33 33.50 -16.49
N PRO A 67 30.12 34.82 -16.41
CA PRO A 67 30.35 35.58 -15.18
C PRO A 67 29.24 35.31 -14.16
N GLY A 68 29.64 35.13 -12.90
CA GLY A 68 28.78 34.74 -11.78
C GLY A 68 27.80 35.83 -11.34
N LEU A 69 26.60 35.39 -10.96
CA LEU A 69 25.64 36.15 -10.16
C LEU A 69 25.93 35.92 -8.66
N PRO A 70 25.84 36.95 -7.80
CA PRO A 70 26.10 36.80 -6.37
C PRO A 70 24.93 36.11 -5.64
N PRO A 71 25.19 35.39 -4.53
CA PRO A 71 24.15 34.70 -3.78
C PRO A 71 23.34 35.67 -2.90
N VAL A 72 22.01 35.59 -3.02
CA VAL A 72 21.05 36.26 -2.13
C VAL A 72 20.85 35.39 -0.88
N SER A 73 21.21 35.92 0.29
CA SER A 73 20.98 35.27 1.59
C SER A 73 19.57 35.61 2.10
N PRO A 74 18.82 34.66 2.70
CA PRO A 74 17.53 34.96 3.34
C PRO A 74 17.74 35.61 4.73
N PRO A 75 16.85 36.52 5.17
CA PRO A 75 17.01 37.23 6.43
C PRO A 75 16.74 36.32 7.64
N GLY A 76 17.67 36.34 8.58
CA GLY A 76 17.59 35.61 9.85
C GLY A 76 16.55 36.19 10.80
N ALA A 77 15.64 35.35 11.27
CA ALA A 77 14.79 35.64 12.42
C ALA A 77 15.56 35.30 13.71
N ARG A 78 15.98 36.35 14.43
CA ARG A 78 16.41 36.25 15.83
C ARG A 78 15.18 36.00 16.71
N LEU A 79 15.10 34.84 17.36
CA LEU A 79 14.19 34.63 18.49
C LEU A 79 14.98 34.76 19.81
N LEU A 80 14.54 35.68 20.65
CA LEU A 80 15.04 35.94 22.00
C LEU A 80 14.66 34.78 22.93
N VAL A 81 15.67 34.17 23.56
CA VAL A 81 15.51 33.16 24.62
C VAL A 81 15.54 33.88 25.97
N GLY A 82 14.41 33.90 26.68
CA GLY A 82 14.33 34.26 28.11
C GLY A 82 14.12 33.00 28.97
N PRO A 83 14.72 32.89 30.16
CA PRO A 83 14.69 31.65 30.93
C PRO A 83 13.40 31.54 31.74
N LEU A 84 12.64 30.45 31.56
CA LEU A 84 11.52 30.08 32.43
C LEU A 84 11.94 28.93 33.36
N ARG A 85 11.80 29.17 34.67
CA ARG A 85 12.03 28.19 35.75
C ARG A 85 10.98 27.06 35.71
N PRO A 86 11.35 25.82 36.06
CA PRO A 86 10.41 24.69 36.09
C PRO A 86 9.61 24.63 37.41
N PRO A 87 8.35 24.16 37.42
CA PRO A 87 7.65 23.81 38.64
C PRO A 87 8.08 22.40 39.12
N ARG A 88 8.25 22.28 40.45
CA ARG A 88 8.45 21.01 41.16
C ARG A 88 7.13 20.27 41.31
N LEU A 89 7.08 18.97 40.96
CA LEU A 89 6.03 18.05 41.38
C LEU A 89 6.66 16.69 41.78
N GLY A 90 6.16 16.15 42.89
CA GLY A 90 6.72 15.03 43.66
C GLY A 90 6.49 13.63 43.08
N PRO A 91 6.97 12.57 43.77
CA PRO A 91 7.14 11.25 43.19
C PRO A 91 5.83 10.44 43.12
N ALA A 92 5.57 9.86 41.95
CA ALA A 92 4.54 8.85 41.74
C ALA A 92 5.05 7.46 42.17
N ALA A 93 4.22 6.74 42.91
CA ALA A 93 4.49 5.39 43.39
C ALA A 93 4.47 4.37 42.22
N ALA A 94 5.54 3.59 42.08
CA ALA A 94 5.65 2.49 41.14
C ALA A 94 5.18 1.18 41.79
N ALA A 95 4.08 0.60 41.30
CA ALA A 95 3.69 -0.77 41.63
C ALA A 95 4.32 -1.74 40.63
N ARG A 96 5.27 -2.55 41.09
CA ARG A 96 5.91 -3.64 40.32
C ARG A 96 5.02 -4.88 40.35
N TRP A 97 4.72 -5.43 39.17
CA TRP A 97 4.09 -6.74 39.00
C TRP A 97 5.18 -7.83 38.94
N ARG A 98 5.03 -8.92 39.72
CA ARG A 98 5.89 -10.12 39.70
C ARG A 98 5.06 -11.33 39.25
N PRO A 99 5.57 -12.23 38.39
CA PRO A 99 4.90 -13.49 38.06
C PRO A 99 5.18 -14.59 39.11
N PRO A 100 4.30 -15.60 39.25
CA PRO A 100 4.47 -16.69 40.22
C PRO A 100 5.44 -17.79 39.73
N PRO A 101 6.02 -18.60 40.64
CA PRO A 101 7.05 -19.59 40.33
C PRO A 101 6.47 -20.94 39.84
N ALA A 102 7.31 -21.67 39.12
CA ALA A 102 7.07 -23.02 38.59
C ALA A 102 7.00 -24.07 39.72
N GLY A 103 6.00 -24.94 39.64
CA GLY A 103 5.86 -26.14 40.48
C GLY A 103 6.50 -27.37 39.84
N SER A 104 7.29 -28.06 40.64
CA SER A 104 7.88 -29.38 40.42
C SER A 104 6.99 -30.49 40.99
N GLU A 105 7.00 -31.66 40.34
CA GLU A 105 6.77 -33.05 40.84
C GLU A 105 6.21 -33.87 39.66
N GLY A 106 6.57 -35.13 39.36
CA GLY A 106 7.41 -36.14 39.99
C GLY A 106 6.89 -37.52 39.55
N ALA A 107 7.80 -38.43 39.13
CA ALA A 107 7.69 -39.91 39.01
C ALA A 107 6.49 -40.53 38.24
N GLY A 108 6.54 -41.68 37.55
CA GLY A 108 7.49 -42.76 37.37
C GLY A 108 6.73 -43.94 36.75
N GLY A 109 7.37 -44.79 35.94
CA GLY A 109 6.75 -46.01 35.41
C GLY A 109 7.61 -46.74 34.38
N ARG A 110 8.10 -47.94 34.73
CA ARG A 110 8.94 -48.84 33.91
C ARG A 110 8.09 -49.82 33.09
N LEU A 111 8.48 -49.99 31.80
CA LEU A 111 8.68 -51.22 30.98
C LEU A 111 7.52 -52.25 30.82
N PRO A 112 7.54 -53.21 29.84
CA PRO A 112 8.66 -53.67 28.98
C PRO A 112 8.38 -53.97 27.47
N GLY A 113 9.48 -53.99 26.69
CA GLY A 113 9.94 -55.02 25.71
C GLY A 113 9.07 -55.57 24.57
N ARG A 114 9.60 -55.51 23.33
CA ARG A 114 9.66 -56.56 22.26
C ARG A 114 10.40 -56.02 21.02
N GLU A 115 11.52 -56.63 20.62
CA GLU A 115 11.70 -57.62 19.50
C GLU A 115 11.50 -57.01 18.08
N THR A 116 12.57 -56.69 17.32
CA THR A 116 13.35 -57.50 16.34
C THR A 116 12.70 -57.72 14.96
N SER A 117 13.32 -57.16 13.89
CA SER A 117 13.62 -57.75 12.56
C SER A 117 14.04 -56.60 11.60
N GLU A 118 15.26 -56.55 11.05
CA GLU A 118 15.85 -57.27 9.90
C GLU A 118 15.38 -56.83 8.50
N PHE A 119 16.33 -56.90 7.54
CA PHE A 119 16.35 -56.50 6.12
C PHE A 119 16.67 -55.01 5.84
N GLY A 120 17.68 -54.65 5.04
CA GLY A 120 18.64 -55.41 4.23
C GLY A 120 19.56 -54.41 3.51
N LEU A 121 20.85 -54.75 3.43
CA LEU A 121 21.93 -53.97 2.82
C LEU A 121 21.73 -53.76 1.32
N LEU A 122 22.25 -52.63 0.82
CA LEU A 122 23.10 -52.66 -0.39
C LEU A 122 24.31 -51.73 -0.24
N ASN A 123 25.46 -52.33 -0.51
CA ASN A 123 26.83 -51.86 -0.38
C ASN A 123 27.16 -50.63 -1.25
N LEU A 124 28.07 -49.77 -0.80
CA LEU A 124 29.45 -49.75 -1.34
C LEU A 124 30.40 -48.90 -0.49
N THR A 125 31.50 -49.55 -0.15
CA THR A 125 32.67 -49.17 0.66
C THR A 125 33.58 -48.13 0.00
N PHE A 126 34.28 -47.30 0.78
CA PHE A 126 35.76 -47.37 0.94
C PHE A 126 36.31 -46.41 2.03
N PHE A 127 36.97 -47.02 3.03
CA PHE A 127 38.12 -46.62 3.89
C PHE A 127 38.44 -45.13 4.17
N SER A 128 38.44 -44.65 5.42
CA SER A 128 39.48 -44.78 6.50
C SER A 128 40.18 -43.41 6.67
N SER A 129 40.57 -42.87 7.83
CA SER A 129 40.73 -43.35 9.22
C SER A 129 40.79 -42.15 10.17
N LEU A 130 40.36 -42.39 11.40
CA LEU A 130 40.81 -41.84 12.71
C LEU A 130 41.15 -40.35 12.84
N LEU A 131 40.43 -39.66 13.74
CA LEU A 131 40.92 -39.36 15.09
C LEU A 131 39.76 -38.91 15.99
N SER A 132 39.82 -39.33 17.25
CA SER A 132 38.80 -39.18 18.28
C SER A 132 39.18 -38.04 19.26
N ARG A 133 38.15 -37.40 19.85
CA ARG A 133 38.15 -36.51 21.05
C ARG A 133 38.55 -35.04 20.80
N CYS A 134 37.93 -33.98 21.36
CA CYS A 134 37.14 -33.78 22.58
C CYS A 134 36.04 -32.70 22.38
N ARG A 135 34.95 -32.76 23.16
CA ARG A 135 33.99 -31.65 23.33
C ARG A 135 34.32 -30.89 24.61
N CYS A 136 34.66 -29.60 24.48
CA CYS A 136 34.79 -28.62 25.56
C CYS A 136 34.27 -27.25 25.06
N PRO A 137 33.41 -26.51 25.80
CA PRO A 137 32.78 -25.29 25.29
C PRO A 137 33.61 -24.00 25.38
N SER A 138 34.89 -24.03 25.79
CA SER A 138 35.56 -22.79 26.26
C SER A 138 36.69 -22.25 25.38
N HIS A 139 37.04 -22.89 24.26
CA HIS A 139 38.06 -22.37 23.34
C HIS A 139 37.69 -22.64 21.88
N CYS A 140 36.92 -21.73 21.28
CA CYS A 140 36.87 -21.59 19.82
C CYS A 140 36.62 -20.12 19.45
N HIS A 141 37.65 -19.29 19.61
CA HIS A 141 37.78 -18.09 18.79
C HIS A 141 38.40 -18.51 17.45
N THR A 142 37.59 -19.11 16.58
CA THR A 142 37.84 -19.05 15.15
C THR A 142 36.80 -18.11 14.58
N TYR A 143 37.24 -16.86 14.38
CA TYR A 143 36.67 -15.98 13.38
C TYR A 143 36.50 -16.81 12.11
N SER A 144 35.27 -17.21 11.78
CA SER A 144 34.98 -17.65 10.42
C SER A 144 35.26 -16.44 9.55
N ARG A 145 36.38 -16.49 8.82
CA ARG A 145 36.63 -15.61 7.69
C ARG A 145 35.37 -15.64 6.83
N VAL A 146 34.66 -14.52 6.83
CA VAL A 146 33.71 -14.18 5.77
C VAL A 146 34.44 -14.47 4.46
N PRO A 147 33.83 -15.18 3.49
CA PRO A 147 34.47 -15.38 2.20
C PRO A 147 34.81 -14.00 1.61
N GLU A 148 36.10 -13.67 1.63
CA GLU A 148 36.66 -12.60 0.81
C GLU A 148 36.39 -13.00 -0.64
N HIS A 149 35.62 -12.16 -1.34
CA HIS A 149 35.16 -12.33 -2.72
C HIS A 149 34.00 -13.31 -2.94
N ALA A 150 32.86 -13.08 -2.26
CA ALA A 150 31.61 -13.07 -3.03
C ALA A 150 31.69 -11.84 -3.95
N THR A 151 31.61 -12.01 -5.26
CA THR A 151 31.40 -10.88 -6.18
C THR A 151 30.16 -10.15 -5.68
N LEU A 152 30.34 -8.96 -5.11
CA LEU A 152 29.26 -8.01 -4.82
C LEU A 152 28.60 -7.76 -6.17
N GLY A 153 27.55 -8.53 -6.50
CA GLY A 153 26.77 -8.32 -7.71
C GLY A 153 26.34 -6.86 -7.68
N ASN A 154 26.66 -6.11 -8.74
CA ASN A 154 26.42 -4.67 -8.81
C ASN A 154 25.05 -4.36 -8.22
N THR A 155 25.01 -3.66 -7.09
CA THR A 155 23.75 -3.17 -6.55
C THR A 155 23.25 -2.07 -7.46
N ASP A 156 21.95 -1.79 -7.38
CA ASP A 156 21.36 -0.75 -8.19
C ASP A 156 21.98 0.62 -7.89
N TYR A 157 22.17 1.45 -8.91
CA TYR A 157 22.65 2.84 -8.74
C TYR A 157 21.56 3.87 -9.05
N ALA A 158 20.42 3.45 -9.60
CA ALA A 158 19.32 4.30 -10.01
C ALA A 158 17.97 3.74 -9.58
N PHE A 159 16.93 4.56 -9.67
CA PHE A 159 15.54 4.16 -9.56
C PHE A 159 14.70 5.00 -10.53
N GLU A 160 13.54 4.49 -10.93
CA GLU A 160 12.61 5.15 -11.86
C GLU A 160 11.25 5.31 -11.21
N MET A 161 10.80 6.56 -11.05
CA MET A 161 9.47 6.87 -10.56
C MET A 161 8.47 6.87 -11.72
N ALA A 162 7.47 5.99 -11.67
CA ALA A 162 6.35 6.01 -12.59
C ALA A 162 5.05 6.24 -11.81
N VAL A 163 4.24 7.19 -12.27
CA VAL A 163 3.00 7.61 -11.62
C VAL A 163 1.94 7.91 -12.68
N SER A 164 0.70 7.53 -12.42
CA SER A 164 -0.46 7.91 -13.23
C SER A 164 -0.72 9.40 -13.15
N ASN A 165 -1.33 10.00 -14.18
CA ASN A 165 -1.87 11.34 -14.01
C ASN A 165 -2.96 11.30 -12.93
N ILE A 166 -3.04 12.33 -12.10
CA ILE A 166 -4.04 12.43 -11.04
C ILE A 166 -4.82 13.72 -11.21
N ARG A 167 -6.15 13.60 -11.11
CA ARG A 167 -7.05 14.74 -10.97
C ARG A 167 -7.77 14.63 -9.64
N TYR A 168 -7.73 15.70 -8.86
CA TYR A 168 -8.35 15.78 -7.54
C TYR A 168 -9.34 16.94 -7.49
N GLY A 169 -10.49 16.71 -6.86
CA GLY A 169 -11.43 17.78 -6.57
C GLY A 169 -12.82 17.23 -6.22
N GLU A 170 -13.58 17.98 -5.44
CA GLU A 170 -14.97 17.61 -5.14
C GLU A 170 -15.82 17.62 -6.43
N GLY A 171 -16.41 16.47 -6.77
CA GLY A 171 -17.27 16.35 -7.95
C GLY A 171 -16.52 16.27 -9.28
N VAL A 172 -15.19 16.11 -9.26
CA VAL A 172 -14.33 16.02 -10.46
C VAL A 172 -14.72 14.86 -11.39
N THR A 173 -15.38 13.82 -10.86
CA THR A 173 -15.88 12.67 -11.64
C THR A 173 -16.85 13.07 -12.76
N LYS A 174 -17.48 14.25 -12.65
CA LYS A 174 -18.39 14.81 -13.68
C LYS A 174 -17.68 15.09 -15.02
N GLU A 175 -16.36 15.14 -15.05
CA GLU A 175 -15.57 15.44 -16.25
C GLU A 175 -15.31 14.23 -17.15
N ILE A 176 -15.48 13.00 -16.63
CA ILE A 176 -15.07 11.76 -17.32
C ILE A 176 -15.70 11.59 -18.71
N GLY A 177 -16.98 11.91 -18.87
CA GLY A 177 -17.63 11.83 -20.18
C GLY A 177 -17.04 12.81 -21.20
N MET A 178 -16.58 13.99 -20.76
CA MET A 178 -15.85 14.92 -21.64
C MET A 178 -14.44 14.41 -21.92
N ASP A 179 -13.74 13.84 -20.92
CA ASP A 179 -12.42 13.23 -21.13
C ASP A 179 -12.48 12.14 -22.21
N LEU A 180 -13.47 11.23 -22.12
CA LEU A 180 -13.66 10.16 -23.09
C LEU A 180 -14.02 10.68 -24.48
N LYS A 181 -14.84 11.74 -24.55
CA LYS A 181 -15.15 12.42 -25.81
C LYS A 181 -13.90 13.04 -26.45
N ASN A 182 -13.06 13.70 -25.65
CA ASN A 182 -11.79 14.29 -26.11
C ASN A 182 -10.78 13.23 -26.55
N LEU A 183 -10.81 12.04 -25.93
CA LEU A 183 -10.03 10.87 -26.36
C LEU A 183 -10.57 10.23 -27.65
N GLY A 184 -11.75 10.63 -28.12
CA GLY A 184 -12.40 10.04 -29.30
C GLY A 184 -12.92 8.62 -29.04
N ALA A 185 -13.15 8.22 -27.78
CA ALA A 185 -13.62 6.89 -27.43
C ALA A 185 -15.01 6.60 -28.01
N GLN A 186 -15.15 5.48 -28.71
CA GLN A 186 -16.38 5.05 -29.37
C GLN A 186 -17.10 3.95 -28.58
N ARG A 187 -16.37 3.16 -27.79
CA ARG A 187 -16.95 2.04 -27.04
C ARG A 187 -16.20 1.81 -25.73
N VAL A 188 -16.78 2.30 -24.64
CA VAL A 188 -16.15 2.28 -23.33
C VAL A 188 -16.54 1.05 -22.52
N CYS A 189 -15.57 0.41 -21.91
CA CYS A 189 -15.78 -0.60 -20.87
C CYS A 189 -15.92 0.09 -19.51
N LEU A 190 -17.11 0.05 -18.90
CA LEU A 190 -17.31 0.53 -17.53
C LEU A 190 -17.29 -0.66 -16.56
N MET A 191 -16.34 -0.72 -15.64
CA MET A 191 -16.23 -1.80 -14.66
C MET A 191 -16.55 -1.32 -13.25
N THR A 192 -17.37 -2.09 -12.53
CA THR A 192 -17.72 -1.88 -11.13
C THR A 192 -18.11 -3.20 -10.46
N ASP A 193 -18.54 -3.18 -9.19
CA ASP A 193 -19.12 -4.33 -8.51
C ASP A 193 -20.61 -4.12 -8.20
N LYS A 194 -21.33 -5.22 -7.96
CA LYS A 194 -22.79 -5.20 -7.74
C LYS A 194 -23.21 -4.37 -6.52
N ASN A 195 -22.35 -4.22 -5.51
CA ASN A 195 -22.67 -3.40 -4.33
C ASN A 195 -22.55 -1.90 -4.63
N LEU A 196 -21.68 -1.52 -5.57
CA LEU A 196 -21.45 -0.13 -5.96
C LEU A 196 -22.33 0.36 -7.11
N SER A 197 -22.88 -0.54 -7.93
CA SER A 197 -23.60 -0.19 -9.17
C SER A 197 -24.74 0.81 -8.97
N GLN A 198 -25.36 0.84 -7.79
CA GLN A 198 -26.45 1.74 -7.42
C GLN A 198 -26.02 2.94 -6.56
N LEU A 199 -24.73 3.04 -6.22
CA LEU A 199 -24.22 4.08 -5.32
C LEU A 199 -23.83 5.36 -6.06
N PRO A 200 -23.74 6.51 -5.33
CA PRO A 200 -23.39 7.80 -5.92
C PRO A 200 -22.15 7.83 -6.82
N PRO A 201 -21.05 7.09 -6.53
CA PRO A 201 -19.86 7.11 -7.40
C PRO A 201 -20.13 6.63 -8.82
N VAL A 202 -20.84 5.50 -8.97
CA VAL A 202 -21.18 4.93 -10.28
C VAL A 202 -22.20 5.83 -10.99
N ASN A 203 -23.20 6.33 -10.26
CA ASN A 203 -24.18 7.27 -10.81
C ASN A 203 -23.53 8.57 -11.34
N ALA A 204 -22.49 9.09 -10.67
CA ALA A 204 -21.76 10.26 -11.14
C ALA A 204 -21.10 10.02 -12.52
N VAL A 205 -20.53 8.82 -12.71
CA VAL A 205 -19.96 8.41 -14.01
C VAL A 205 -21.05 8.21 -15.06
N LEU A 206 -22.10 7.46 -14.75
CA LEU A 206 -23.22 7.22 -15.67
C LEU A 206 -23.85 8.53 -16.16
N ASN A 207 -24.08 9.47 -15.24
CA ASN A 207 -24.61 10.80 -15.58
C ASN A 207 -23.64 11.59 -16.49
N SER A 208 -22.34 11.49 -16.25
CA SER A 208 -21.33 12.14 -17.09
C SER A 208 -21.29 11.52 -18.50
N LEU A 209 -21.30 10.18 -18.60
CA LEU A 209 -21.34 9.46 -19.88
C LEU A 209 -22.60 9.83 -20.68
N ALA A 210 -23.77 9.82 -20.04
CA ALA A 210 -25.03 10.19 -20.67
C ALA A 210 -25.04 11.64 -21.16
N LYS A 211 -24.55 12.58 -20.34
CA LYS A 211 -24.46 14.01 -20.68
C LYS A 211 -23.67 14.27 -21.96
N TYR A 212 -22.62 13.49 -22.21
CA TYR A 212 -21.73 13.67 -23.36
C TYR A 212 -21.97 12.66 -24.50
N GLY A 213 -22.99 11.80 -24.37
CA GLY A 213 -23.35 10.81 -25.39
C GLY A 213 -22.29 9.73 -25.61
N VAL A 214 -21.54 9.36 -24.56
CA VAL A 214 -20.51 8.34 -24.64
C VAL A 214 -21.15 6.95 -24.62
N ASN A 215 -20.90 6.15 -25.65
CA ASN A 215 -21.36 4.77 -25.73
C ASN A 215 -20.50 3.86 -24.82
N PHE A 216 -21.16 3.07 -23.98
CA PHE A 216 -20.48 2.20 -23.02
C PHE A 216 -21.23 0.88 -22.81
N GLN A 217 -20.50 -0.12 -22.35
CA GLN A 217 -21.06 -1.36 -21.81
C GLN A 217 -20.50 -1.59 -20.41
N MET A 218 -21.37 -1.92 -19.47
CA MET A 218 -21.00 -2.12 -18.08
C MET A 218 -20.73 -3.60 -17.77
N TYR A 219 -19.68 -3.85 -16.99
CA TYR A 219 -19.40 -5.11 -16.30
C TYR A 219 -19.45 -4.85 -14.80
N ASP A 220 -20.48 -5.34 -14.13
CA ASP A 220 -20.71 -5.13 -12.69
C ASP A 220 -20.46 -6.40 -11.86
N GLU A 221 -19.90 -7.45 -12.47
CA GLU A 221 -19.66 -8.74 -11.83
C GLU A 221 -18.28 -8.87 -11.18
N VAL A 222 -17.60 -7.75 -10.94
CA VAL A 222 -16.33 -7.76 -10.21
C VAL A 222 -16.55 -8.35 -8.81
N ARG A 223 -15.68 -9.29 -8.45
CA ARG A 223 -15.66 -9.92 -7.13
C ARG A 223 -14.74 -9.14 -6.18
N VAL A 224 -15.18 -8.97 -4.93
CA VAL A 224 -14.32 -8.52 -3.82
C VAL A 224 -13.27 -9.61 -3.53
N GLU A 225 -12.00 -9.23 -3.46
CA GLU A 225 -10.86 -10.15 -3.51
C GLU A 225 -10.94 -11.01 -4.80
N PRO A 226 -10.55 -10.44 -5.95
CA PRO A 226 -10.65 -11.10 -7.24
C PRO A 226 -9.89 -12.42 -7.23
N THR A 227 -10.41 -13.40 -7.94
CA THR A 227 -9.75 -14.68 -8.17
C THR A 227 -9.33 -14.79 -9.63
N ASP A 228 -8.41 -15.70 -9.91
CA ASP A 228 -8.07 -16.14 -11.27
C ASP A 228 -9.29 -16.33 -12.19
N GLN A 229 -10.31 -17.08 -11.74
CA GLN A 229 -11.53 -17.29 -12.51
C GLN A 229 -12.31 -15.99 -12.78
N SER A 230 -12.41 -15.09 -11.78
CA SER A 230 -13.11 -13.81 -11.98
C SER A 230 -12.34 -12.89 -12.93
N PHE A 231 -11.01 -12.93 -12.90
CA PHE A 231 -10.18 -12.23 -13.89
C PHE A 231 -10.42 -12.80 -15.29
N LEU A 232 -10.43 -14.12 -15.46
CA LEU A 232 -10.70 -14.76 -16.75
C LEU A 232 -12.07 -14.35 -17.32
N HIS A 233 -13.12 -14.28 -16.50
CA HIS A 233 -14.44 -13.80 -16.95
C HIS A 233 -14.43 -12.34 -17.40
N ALA A 234 -13.79 -11.45 -16.63
CA ALA A 234 -13.66 -10.03 -17.01
C ALA A 234 -12.81 -9.83 -18.27
N ILE A 235 -11.75 -10.63 -18.43
CA ILE A 235 -10.91 -10.66 -19.64
C ILE A 235 -11.71 -11.11 -20.85
N GLU A 236 -12.52 -12.17 -20.71
CA GLU A 236 -13.37 -12.66 -21.80
C GLU A 236 -14.41 -11.61 -22.22
N PHE A 237 -15.04 -10.94 -21.24
CA PHE A 237 -15.94 -9.82 -21.50
C PHE A 237 -15.24 -8.70 -22.28
N ALA A 238 -14.03 -8.29 -21.85
CA ALA A 238 -13.27 -7.24 -22.50
C ALA A 238 -12.81 -7.62 -23.93
N LYS A 239 -12.39 -8.87 -24.15
CA LYS A 239 -12.03 -9.40 -25.47
C LYS A 239 -13.21 -9.37 -26.44
N LYS A 240 -14.39 -9.82 -25.99
CA LYS A 240 -15.62 -9.85 -26.82
C LYS A 240 -16.20 -8.46 -27.09
N GLY A 241 -16.00 -7.52 -26.16
CA GLY A 241 -16.59 -6.20 -26.25
C GLY A 241 -15.83 -5.21 -27.12
N GLU A 242 -14.61 -5.55 -27.56
CA GLU A 242 -13.77 -4.71 -28.46
C GLU A 242 -13.67 -3.25 -28.01
N PHE A 243 -13.49 -3.04 -26.70
CA PHE A 243 -13.47 -1.71 -26.10
C PHE A 243 -12.21 -0.92 -26.46
N ASP A 244 -12.38 0.39 -26.69
CA ASP A 244 -11.29 1.31 -27.02
C ASP A 244 -10.86 2.21 -25.85
N ALA A 245 -11.63 2.23 -24.76
CA ALA A 245 -11.27 2.85 -23.49
C ALA A 245 -11.92 2.12 -22.31
N TYR A 246 -11.32 2.28 -21.13
CA TYR A 246 -11.75 1.62 -19.89
C TYR A 246 -11.98 2.64 -18.78
N VAL A 247 -13.05 2.44 -18.00
CA VAL A 247 -13.36 3.20 -16.80
C VAL A 247 -13.61 2.21 -15.66
N ALA A 248 -12.83 2.30 -14.58
CA ALA A 248 -13.03 1.52 -13.37
C ALA A 248 -13.59 2.40 -12.26
N VAL A 249 -14.72 2.01 -11.66
CA VAL A 249 -15.33 2.74 -10.54
C VAL A 249 -15.50 1.78 -9.36
N GLY A 250 -14.60 1.88 -8.39
CA GLY A 250 -14.63 0.99 -7.23
C GLY A 250 -13.38 1.01 -6.37
N GLY A 251 -13.27 0.05 -5.46
CA GLY A 251 -12.04 -0.18 -4.70
C GLY A 251 -10.96 -0.88 -5.54
N GLY A 252 -9.86 -1.26 -4.90
CA GLY A 252 -8.74 -1.95 -5.56
C GLY A 252 -9.15 -3.17 -6.39
N SER A 253 -10.11 -3.97 -5.92
CA SER A 253 -10.60 -5.15 -6.66
C SER A 253 -11.16 -4.80 -8.05
N VAL A 254 -11.91 -3.70 -8.17
CA VAL A 254 -12.46 -3.23 -9.46
C VAL A 254 -11.35 -2.71 -10.36
N ILE A 255 -10.47 -1.87 -9.83
CA ILE A 255 -9.38 -1.27 -10.60
C ILE A 255 -8.42 -2.36 -11.09
N ASP A 256 -8.05 -3.31 -10.24
CA ASP A 256 -7.16 -4.43 -10.58
C ASP A 256 -7.78 -5.36 -11.64
N THR A 257 -9.08 -5.66 -11.51
CA THR A 257 -9.81 -6.43 -12.53
C THR A 257 -9.82 -5.70 -13.88
N CYS A 258 -10.02 -4.39 -13.88
CA CYS A 258 -10.01 -3.56 -15.07
C CYS A 258 -8.62 -3.50 -15.74
N LYS A 259 -7.55 -3.40 -14.94
CA LYS A 259 -6.16 -3.48 -15.42
C LYS A 259 -5.89 -4.80 -16.13
N ALA A 260 -6.29 -5.93 -15.52
CA ALA A 260 -6.13 -7.25 -16.13
C ALA A 260 -6.96 -7.36 -17.42
N ALA A 261 -8.24 -6.97 -17.39
CA ALA A 261 -9.12 -7.02 -18.55
C ALA A 261 -8.56 -6.23 -19.75
N ASN A 262 -8.09 -4.99 -19.52
CA ASN A 262 -7.47 -4.15 -20.54
C ASN A 262 -6.16 -4.77 -21.09
N LEU A 263 -5.31 -5.30 -20.20
CA LEU A 263 -4.04 -5.95 -20.59
C LEU A 263 -4.28 -7.13 -21.54
N TYR A 264 -5.12 -8.08 -21.15
CA TYR A 264 -5.32 -9.30 -21.95
C TYR A 264 -6.25 -9.07 -23.16
N ALA A 265 -7.11 -8.05 -23.14
CA ALA A 265 -7.82 -7.62 -24.34
C ALA A 265 -6.87 -6.96 -25.37
N SER A 266 -5.85 -6.25 -24.89
CA SER A 266 -4.81 -5.65 -25.74
C SER A 266 -3.75 -6.65 -26.22
N SER A 267 -3.63 -7.82 -25.56
CA SER A 267 -2.76 -8.92 -25.97
C SER A 267 -3.55 -10.25 -26.09
N PRO A 268 -4.39 -10.40 -27.14
CA PRO A 268 -5.33 -11.51 -27.22
C PRO A 268 -4.68 -12.89 -27.35
N THR A 269 -3.44 -12.96 -27.83
CA THR A 269 -2.65 -14.18 -28.02
C THR A 269 -1.88 -14.63 -26.78
N SER A 270 -1.85 -13.83 -25.71
CA SER A 270 -1.15 -14.19 -24.47
C SER A 270 -1.96 -15.16 -23.59
N ASP A 271 -1.25 -16.11 -22.99
CA ASP A 271 -1.81 -16.98 -21.94
C ASP A 271 -2.04 -16.17 -20.66
N PHE A 272 -3.02 -16.57 -19.84
CA PHE A 272 -3.27 -15.90 -18.55
C PHE A 272 -2.01 -15.83 -17.68
N LEU A 273 -1.21 -16.89 -17.59
CA LEU A 273 0.00 -16.90 -16.76
C LEU A 273 1.21 -16.17 -17.37
N ASP A 274 1.10 -15.61 -18.58
CA ASP A 274 2.23 -14.93 -19.24
C ASP A 274 2.72 -13.71 -18.43
N TYR A 275 1.80 -12.87 -17.97
CA TYR A 275 2.13 -11.62 -17.26
C TYR A 275 2.06 -11.77 -15.73
N VAL A 276 1.53 -12.88 -15.22
CA VAL A 276 1.51 -13.16 -13.78
C VAL A 276 2.94 -13.29 -13.27
N ASN A 277 3.22 -12.69 -12.11
CA ASN A 277 4.56 -12.61 -11.54
C ASN A 277 5.15 -14.02 -11.31
N ALA A 278 6.45 -14.15 -11.59
CA ALA A 278 7.22 -15.32 -11.18
C ALA A 278 7.27 -15.41 -9.63
N PRO A 279 7.32 -16.63 -9.05
CA PRO A 279 7.48 -17.93 -9.71
C PRO A 279 6.17 -18.60 -10.15
N ILE A 280 5.01 -17.98 -9.90
CA ILE A 280 3.70 -18.59 -10.22
C ILE A 280 3.39 -18.49 -11.72
N GLY A 281 3.60 -17.32 -12.31
CA GLY A 281 3.52 -17.10 -13.75
C GLY A 281 4.89 -16.91 -14.40
N LYS A 282 4.88 -16.46 -15.66
CA LYS A 282 6.09 -16.28 -16.48
C LYS A 282 6.71 -14.89 -16.31
N GLY A 283 6.01 -13.92 -15.71
CA GLY A 283 6.49 -12.56 -15.46
C GLY A 283 6.98 -11.83 -16.72
N LYS A 284 6.38 -12.11 -17.88
CA LYS A 284 6.81 -11.53 -19.16
C LYS A 284 6.62 -10.00 -19.14
N PRO A 285 7.54 -9.23 -19.74
CA PRO A 285 7.33 -7.79 -19.90
C PRO A 285 6.10 -7.50 -20.77
N VAL A 286 5.37 -6.44 -20.44
CA VAL A 286 4.26 -5.95 -21.26
C VAL A 286 4.80 -5.03 -22.34
N THR A 287 4.76 -5.49 -23.59
CA THR A 287 5.30 -4.76 -24.76
C THR A 287 4.22 -4.17 -25.67
N VAL A 288 2.96 -4.57 -25.47
CA VAL A 288 1.82 -4.06 -26.24
C VAL A 288 1.32 -2.73 -25.65
N PRO A 289 0.87 -1.77 -26.49
CA PRO A 289 0.19 -0.58 -25.99
C PRO A 289 -1.19 -0.96 -25.44
N LEU A 290 -1.52 -0.49 -24.24
CA LEU A 290 -2.84 -0.66 -23.63
C LEU A 290 -3.77 0.49 -24.03
N LYS A 291 -5.08 0.23 -23.94
CA LYS A 291 -6.10 1.27 -24.14
C LYS A 291 -6.15 2.25 -22.96
N PRO A 292 -6.59 3.50 -23.16
CA PRO A 292 -6.77 4.46 -22.06
C PRO A 292 -7.61 3.88 -20.93
N HIS A 293 -7.16 4.06 -19.69
CA HIS A 293 -7.83 3.58 -18.49
C HIS A 293 -7.99 4.73 -17.48
N ILE A 294 -9.24 5.09 -17.17
CA ILE A 294 -9.59 6.06 -16.13
C ILE A 294 -10.04 5.29 -14.88
N ALA A 295 -9.35 5.48 -13.76
CA ALA A 295 -9.66 4.82 -12.49
C ALA A 295 -10.27 5.81 -11.48
N VAL A 296 -11.42 5.46 -10.92
CA VAL A 296 -12.18 6.25 -9.94
C VAL A 296 -12.26 5.46 -8.63
N PRO A 297 -11.29 5.63 -7.71
CA PRO A 297 -11.31 4.93 -6.44
C PRO A 297 -12.52 5.33 -5.59
N THR A 298 -13.19 4.34 -5.00
CA THR A 298 -14.27 4.55 -4.02
C THR A 298 -13.86 4.18 -2.59
N THR A 299 -12.63 3.69 -2.42
CA THR A 299 -12.02 3.41 -1.12
C THR A 299 -10.76 4.25 -0.91
N ALA A 300 -10.43 4.53 0.34
CA ALA A 300 -9.21 5.23 0.74
C ALA A 300 -8.21 4.25 1.35
N GLY A 301 -7.61 3.38 0.53
CA GLY A 301 -6.74 2.29 0.97
C GLY A 301 -5.64 1.91 -0.01
N THR A 302 -6.04 1.27 -1.12
CA THR A 302 -5.10 0.52 -1.97
C THR A 302 -4.20 1.39 -2.85
N GLY A 303 -4.60 2.64 -3.13
CA GLY A 303 -3.93 3.50 -4.11
C GLY A 303 -3.85 2.89 -5.52
N SER A 304 -4.69 1.90 -5.85
CA SER A 304 -4.59 1.13 -7.09
C SER A 304 -4.69 2.02 -8.34
N GLU A 305 -5.38 3.15 -8.24
CA GLU A 305 -5.47 4.17 -9.29
C GLU A 305 -4.11 4.80 -9.67
N THR A 306 -3.07 4.63 -8.85
CA THR A 306 -1.72 5.17 -9.09
C THR A 306 -0.67 4.10 -9.33
N THR A 307 -1.01 2.81 -9.22
CA THR A 307 -0.05 1.70 -9.23
C THR A 307 -0.12 0.85 -10.49
N GLY A 308 1.01 0.21 -10.81
CA GLY A 308 1.12 -0.73 -11.94
C GLY A 308 0.91 -2.18 -11.51
N VAL A 309 0.02 -2.43 -10.56
CA VAL A 309 -0.17 -3.75 -9.97
C VAL A 309 -1.64 -4.15 -10.01
N ALA A 310 -1.89 -5.43 -10.30
CA ALA A 310 -3.20 -6.06 -10.23
C ALA A 310 -3.09 -7.36 -9.44
N ILE A 311 -3.76 -7.46 -8.30
CA ILE A 311 -3.67 -8.59 -7.37
C ILE A 311 -4.92 -9.47 -7.46
N PHE A 312 -4.73 -10.79 -7.37
CA PHE A 312 -5.81 -11.79 -7.30
C PHE A 312 -5.41 -13.02 -6.49
N ASP A 313 -6.41 -13.76 -6.02
CA ASP A 313 -6.27 -15.06 -5.40
C ASP A 313 -6.18 -16.15 -6.48
N PHE A 314 -5.05 -16.85 -6.53
CA PHE A 314 -4.85 -18.00 -7.39
C PHE A 314 -5.31 -19.28 -6.66
N LYS A 315 -6.50 -19.76 -7.01
CA LYS A 315 -7.21 -20.79 -6.25
C LYS A 315 -6.49 -22.13 -6.23
N GLU A 316 -5.86 -22.50 -7.34
CA GLU A 316 -5.15 -23.78 -7.48
C GLU A 316 -4.09 -23.96 -6.40
N LEU A 317 -3.30 -22.92 -6.12
CA LEU A 317 -2.23 -22.94 -5.13
C LEU A 317 -2.64 -22.35 -3.77
N LYS A 318 -3.85 -21.79 -3.66
CA LYS A 318 -4.33 -21.06 -2.46
C LYS A 318 -3.38 -19.95 -2.02
N VAL A 319 -2.83 -19.23 -3.00
CA VAL A 319 -1.91 -18.10 -2.80
C VAL A 319 -2.46 -16.85 -3.46
N LYS A 320 -2.15 -15.70 -2.89
CA LYS A 320 -2.39 -14.41 -3.52
C LYS A 320 -1.17 -14.03 -4.34
N THR A 321 -1.39 -13.63 -5.59
CA THR A 321 -0.36 -13.23 -6.56
C THR A 321 -0.89 -12.09 -7.42
N GLY A 322 -0.12 -11.66 -8.42
CA GLY A 322 -0.58 -10.60 -9.29
C GLY A 322 0.28 -10.39 -10.51
N ILE A 323 -0.04 -9.30 -11.20
CA ILE A 323 0.69 -8.79 -12.35
C ILE A 323 1.31 -7.47 -11.90
N ALA A 324 2.62 -7.31 -12.08
CA ALA A 324 3.31 -6.05 -11.81
C ALA A 324 3.98 -5.52 -13.09
N SER A 325 3.43 -4.43 -13.63
CA SER A 325 3.95 -3.76 -14.81
C SER A 325 3.64 -2.26 -14.80
N ARG A 326 4.60 -1.42 -15.18
CA ARG A 326 4.35 0.01 -15.35
C ARG A 326 3.30 0.28 -16.42
N ALA A 327 3.19 -0.59 -17.43
CA ALA A 327 2.26 -0.45 -18.55
C ALA A 327 0.77 -0.57 -18.16
N ILE A 328 0.45 -1.24 -17.04
CA ILE A 328 -0.94 -1.42 -16.59
C ILE A 328 -1.41 -0.31 -15.65
N LYS A 329 -0.59 0.73 -15.43
CA LYS A 329 -1.02 1.91 -14.65
C LYS A 329 -2.22 2.57 -15.35
N PRO A 330 -3.23 3.03 -14.61
CA PRO A 330 -4.28 3.85 -15.18
C PRO A 330 -3.67 5.08 -15.85
N THR A 331 -4.23 5.49 -16.98
CA THR A 331 -3.85 6.73 -17.66
C THR A 331 -4.21 7.96 -16.81
N LEU A 332 -5.32 7.86 -16.07
CA LEU A 332 -5.83 8.92 -15.20
C LEU A 332 -6.50 8.34 -13.95
N GLY A 333 -6.04 8.71 -12.77
CA GLY A 333 -6.72 8.50 -11.49
C GLY A 333 -7.56 9.72 -11.10
N ILE A 334 -8.83 9.51 -10.79
CA ILE A 334 -9.82 10.54 -10.42
C ILE A 334 -10.12 10.45 -8.93
N ILE A 335 -9.48 11.30 -8.13
CA ILE A 335 -9.63 11.33 -6.68
C ILE A 335 -10.74 12.32 -6.32
N ASP A 336 -11.96 11.82 -6.22
CA ASP A 336 -13.15 12.61 -5.86
C ASP A 336 -13.53 12.36 -4.39
N PRO A 337 -13.33 13.34 -3.49
CA PRO A 337 -13.60 13.18 -2.06
C PRO A 337 -15.01 12.67 -1.72
N LEU A 338 -16.00 12.92 -2.58
CA LEU A 338 -17.38 12.48 -2.36
C LEU A 338 -17.54 10.97 -2.35
N HIS A 339 -16.67 10.23 -3.04
CA HIS A 339 -16.85 8.80 -3.26
C HIS A 339 -16.56 7.94 -2.04
N THR A 340 -15.82 8.48 -1.08
CA THR A 340 -15.51 7.79 0.20
C THR A 340 -16.56 7.99 1.29
N LEU A 341 -17.55 8.88 1.07
CA LEU A 341 -18.56 9.20 2.07
C LEU A 341 -19.54 8.04 2.29
N SER A 342 -19.74 7.19 1.28
CA SER A 342 -20.59 6.00 1.38
C SER A 342 -19.94 4.81 2.09
N MET A 343 -18.63 4.87 2.40
CA MET A 343 -17.92 3.74 2.98
C MET A 343 -18.37 3.47 4.43
N PRO A 344 -18.78 2.23 4.75
CA PRO A 344 -19.02 1.79 6.13
C PRO A 344 -17.77 1.89 7.01
N GLU A 345 -17.98 2.02 8.32
CA GLU A 345 -16.93 2.22 9.33
C GLU A 345 -15.79 1.19 9.21
N ARG A 346 -16.09 -0.12 9.14
CA ARG A 346 -15.04 -1.14 9.06
C ARG A 346 -14.30 -1.16 7.73
N ILE A 347 -14.95 -0.78 6.62
CA ILE A 347 -14.25 -0.63 5.34
C ILE A 347 -13.26 0.55 5.41
N VAL A 348 -13.63 1.65 6.08
CA VAL A 348 -12.76 2.81 6.29
C VAL A 348 -11.57 2.45 7.16
N ALA A 349 -11.80 1.72 8.25
CA ALA A 349 -10.74 1.26 9.14
C ALA A 349 -9.73 0.37 8.39
N ASN A 350 -10.21 -0.68 7.73
CA ASN A 350 -9.34 -1.60 7.00
C ASN A 350 -8.61 -0.91 5.84
N SER A 351 -9.29 -0.02 5.10
CA SER A 351 -8.63 0.75 4.05
C SER A 351 -7.54 1.66 4.62
N GLY A 352 -7.80 2.33 5.74
CA GLY A 352 -6.79 3.18 6.39
C GLY A 352 -5.62 2.41 7.00
N PHE A 353 -5.82 1.18 7.47
CA PHE A 353 -4.74 0.29 7.89
C PHE A 353 -3.82 -0.08 6.74
N ASP A 354 -4.40 -0.27 5.55
CA ASP A 354 -3.64 -0.48 4.32
C ASP A 354 -2.75 0.73 4.01
N VAL A 355 -3.30 1.96 4.04
CA VAL A 355 -2.52 3.20 3.86
C VAL A 355 -1.39 3.32 4.89
N LEU A 356 -1.67 3.01 6.16
CA LEU A 356 -0.66 3.05 7.24
C LEU A 356 0.51 2.11 6.92
N CYS A 357 0.23 0.86 6.57
CA CYS A 357 1.25 -0.13 6.27
C CYS A 357 1.97 0.18 4.95
N HIS A 358 1.27 0.60 3.90
CA HIS A 358 1.91 1.09 2.66
C HIS A 358 2.94 2.18 2.96
N ALA A 359 2.56 3.20 3.75
CA ALA A 359 3.45 4.30 4.09
C ALA A 359 4.64 3.85 4.94
N LEU A 360 4.42 3.04 5.97
CA LEU A 360 5.49 2.55 6.83
C LEU A 360 6.45 1.64 6.07
N GLU A 361 5.93 0.63 5.37
CA GLU A 361 6.76 -0.37 4.70
C GLU A 361 7.54 0.22 3.53
N SER A 362 6.94 1.12 2.75
CA SER A 362 7.68 1.81 1.67
C SER A 362 8.79 2.71 2.22
N TYR A 363 8.56 3.36 3.37
CA TYR A 363 9.58 4.19 4.01
C TYR A 363 10.70 3.35 4.65
N THR A 364 10.40 2.17 5.17
CA THR A 364 11.40 1.30 5.82
C THR A 364 11.92 0.17 4.94
N ALA A 365 11.51 0.12 3.67
CA ALA A 365 12.01 -0.82 2.67
C ALA A 365 13.53 -0.71 2.51
N LEU A 366 14.14 -1.78 1.99
CA LEU A 366 15.55 -1.80 1.68
C LEU A 366 15.88 -0.62 0.75
N PRO A 367 16.95 0.14 0.97
CA PRO A 367 17.28 1.27 0.10
C PRO A 367 17.53 0.79 -1.32
N TYR A 368 17.07 1.54 -2.32
CA TYR A 368 17.22 1.15 -3.72
C TYR A 368 18.65 0.78 -4.11
N LYS A 369 19.63 1.50 -3.53
CA LYS A 369 21.07 1.29 -3.75
C LYS A 369 21.64 0.00 -3.16
N MET A 370 20.87 -0.72 -2.35
CA MET A 370 21.22 -2.00 -1.75
C MET A 370 20.50 -3.16 -2.45
N ARG A 371 19.59 -2.88 -3.38
CA ARG A 371 18.92 -3.90 -4.18
C ARG A 371 19.92 -4.54 -5.14
N SER A 372 19.89 -5.86 -5.21
CA SER A 372 20.75 -6.66 -6.11
C SER A 372 19.94 -7.78 -6.76
N PRO A 373 20.24 -8.17 -8.01
CA PRO A 373 21.21 -7.53 -8.91
C PRO A 373 20.66 -6.25 -9.55
N CYS A 374 21.57 -5.33 -9.89
CA CYS A 374 21.31 -4.24 -10.82
C CYS A 374 20.86 -4.84 -12.15
N PRO A 375 19.75 -4.34 -12.76
CA PRO A 375 19.28 -4.87 -14.01
C PRO A 375 20.31 -4.55 -15.11
N SER A 376 20.59 -5.53 -15.98
CA SER A 376 21.51 -5.34 -17.12
C SER A 376 20.98 -4.37 -18.17
N ASN A 377 19.67 -4.11 -18.17
CA ASN A 377 18.99 -3.16 -19.04
C ASN A 377 17.97 -2.38 -18.20
N PRO A 378 17.92 -1.03 -18.27
CA PRO A 378 16.95 -0.22 -17.55
C PRO A 378 15.49 -0.67 -17.71
N ILE A 379 15.09 -1.22 -18.86
CA ILE A 379 13.71 -1.72 -19.08
C ILE A 379 13.34 -2.88 -18.13
N ASN A 380 14.34 -3.63 -17.64
CA ASN A 380 14.15 -4.76 -16.73
C ASN A 380 14.16 -4.33 -15.26
N ARG A 381 14.21 -3.02 -14.98
CA ARG A 381 14.11 -2.47 -13.64
C ARG A 381 12.72 -2.78 -13.06
N PRO A 382 12.62 -3.44 -11.90
CA PRO A 382 11.32 -3.80 -11.33
C PRO A 382 10.50 -2.56 -11.01
N ALA A 383 9.18 -2.75 -10.88
CA ALA A 383 8.28 -1.68 -10.44
C ALA A 383 8.61 -1.23 -9.01
N TYR A 384 8.84 -2.19 -8.11
CA TYR A 384 9.28 -1.97 -6.73
C TYR A 384 10.79 -1.99 -6.65
N GLN A 385 11.37 -0.93 -6.11
CA GLN A 385 12.79 -0.65 -6.25
C GLN A 385 13.48 -0.40 -4.92
N GLY A 386 12.79 -0.56 -3.79
CA GLY A 386 13.27 -0.19 -2.48
C GLY A 386 13.02 1.27 -2.15
N SER A 387 13.23 1.63 -0.87
CA SER A 387 13.06 2.99 -0.40
C SER A 387 13.97 3.96 -1.17
N ASN A 388 13.43 5.14 -1.48
CA ASN A 388 14.10 6.13 -2.31
C ASN A 388 13.62 7.55 -1.98
N PRO A 389 14.46 8.59 -2.20
CA PRO A 389 14.15 9.94 -1.74
C PRO A 389 12.85 10.54 -2.28
N ILE A 390 12.41 10.13 -3.48
CA ILE A 390 11.16 10.62 -4.07
C ILE A 390 9.96 9.95 -3.41
N SER A 391 9.99 8.63 -3.24
CA SER A 391 8.92 7.86 -2.59
C SER A 391 8.79 8.22 -1.11
N ASP A 392 9.90 8.51 -0.44
CA ASP A 392 9.93 8.91 0.98
C ASP A 392 9.08 10.16 1.25
N ILE A 393 9.07 11.14 0.33
CA ILE A 393 8.23 12.35 0.45
C ILE A 393 6.75 11.97 0.58
N TRP A 394 6.29 11.07 -0.30
CA TRP A 394 4.91 10.63 -0.35
C TRP A 394 4.55 9.73 0.83
N ALA A 395 5.44 8.80 1.19
CA ALA A 395 5.26 7.91 2.33
C ALA A 395 5.13 8.68 3.66
N LEU A 396 6.06 9.60 3.93
CA LEU A 396 6.03 10.43 5.14
C LEU A 396 4.82 11.38 5.15
N HIS A 397 4.42 11.93 4.00
CA HIS A 397 3.24 12.78 3.93
C HIS A 397 1.95 11.99 4.19
N ALA A 398 1.80 10.80 3.57
CA ALA A 398 0.68 9.90 3.84
C ALA A 398 0.63 9.52 5.33
N LEU A 399 1.77 9.21 5.96
CA LEU A 399 1.84 8.85 7.37
C LEU A 399 1.36 9.99 8.29
N ARG A 400 1.75 11.24 8.00
CA ARG A 400 1.27 12.43 8.74
C ARG A 400 -0.24 12.62 8.59
N ILE A 401 -0.80 12.36 7.41
CA ILE A 401 -2.24 12.42 7.17
C ILE A 401 -2.95 11.31 7.95
N VAL A 402 -2.46 10.07 7.89
CA VAL A 402 -2.99 8.93 8.66
C VAL A 402 -3.02 9.24 10.15
N ALA A 403 -1.90 9.74 10.70
CA ALA A 403 -1.79 10.10 12.11
C ALA A 403 -2.86 11.12 12.54
N LYS A 404 -3.14 12.11 11.67
CA LYS A 404 -4.08 13.20 11.96
C LYS A 404 -5.54 12.84 11.72
N TYR A 405 -5.86 12.08 10.66
CA TYR A 405 -7.22 11.98 10.14
C TYR A 405 -7.82 10.57 10.21
N LEU A 406 -7.05 9.48 10.29
CA LEU A 406 -7.63 8.14 10.23
C LEU A 406 -8.63 7.88 11.37
N LYS A 407 -8.25 8.21 12.62
CA LYS A 407 -9.16 8.08 13.78
C LYS A 407 -10.44 8.90 13.61
N ARG A 408 -10.35 10.09 13.00
CA ARG A 408 -11.49 10.96 12.72
C ARG A 408 -12.40 10.36 11.65
N ALA A 409 -11.83 9.92 10.53
CA ALA A 409 -12.57 9.35 9.41
C ALA A 409 -13.35 8.08 9.79
N ILE A 410 -12.79 7.26 10.67
CA ILE A 410 -13.45 6.06 11.21
C ILE A 410 -14.59 6.46 12.16
N ARG A 411 -14.31 7.32 13.16
CA ARG A 411 -15.27 7.62 14.24
C ARG A 411 -16.43 8.53 13.80
N ASN A 412 -16.23 9.35 12.77
CA ASN A 412 -17.25 10.26 12.27
C ASN A 412 -17.39 10.12 10.74
N PRO A 413 -18.44 9.44 10.24
CA PRO A 413 -18.66 9.31 8.80
C PRO A 413 -18.93 10.64 8.09
N GLU A 414 -19.41 11.65 8.83
CA GLU A 414 -19.71 12.99 8.29
C GLU A 414 -18.49 13.93 8.30
N ASP A 415 -17.33 13.49 8.81
CA ASP A 415 -16.10 14.29 8.78
C ASP A 415 -15.51 14.32 7.37
N ARG A 416 -16.06 15.19 6.53
CA ARG A 416 -15.66 15.34 5.12
C ARG A 416 -14.20 15.70 4.96
N GLU A 417 -13.64 16.50 5.88
CA GLU A 417 -12.21 16.84 5.86
C GLU A 417 -11.37 15.58 6.06
N ALA A 418 -11.67 14.78 7.09
CA ALA A 418 -10.94 13.55 7.36
C ALA A 418 -11.08 12.53 6.23
N ARG A 419 -12.28 12.39 5.66
CA ARG A 419 -12.55 11.51 4.51
C ARG A 419 -11.76 11.93 3.27
N ALA A 420 -11.82 13.22 2.91
CA ALA A 420 -11.07 13.78 1.78
C ALA A 420 -9.56 13.61 1.94
N ASN A 421 -9.04 13.88 3.14
CA ASN A 421 -7.61 13.75 3.43
C ASN A 421 -7.16 12.28 3.40
N MET A 422 -7.94 11.35 3.96
CA MET A 422 -7.62 9.92 3.86
C MET A 422 -7.66 9.41 2.42
N HIS A 423 -8.55 9.94 1.58
CA HIS A 423 -8.59 9.59 0.17
C HIS A 423 -7.32 10.06 -0.56
N LEU A 424 -6.83 11.27 -0.27
CA LEU A 424 -5.52 11.74 -0.73
C LEU A 424 -4.36 10.92 -0.15
N ALA A 425 -4.42 10.53 1.13
CA ALA A 425 -3.39 9.70 1.75
C ALA A 425 -3.24 8.35 1.04
N SER A 426 -4.35 7.75 0.59
CA SER A 426 -4.35 6.53 -0.22
C SER A 426 -3.60 6.75 -1.53
N ALA A 427 -3.89 7.82 -2.26
CA ALA A 427 -3.19 8.14 -3.51
C ALA A 427 -1.69 8.41 -3.26
N PHE A 428 -1.33 9.17 -2.21
CA PHE A 428 0.06 9.43 -1.86
C PHE A 428 0.81 8.17 -1.46
N ALA A 429 0.20 7.32 -0.63
CA ALA A 429 0.77 6.02 -0.30
C ALA A 429 0.97 5.19 -1.57
N GLY A 430 -0.04 5.12 -2.46
CA GLY A 430 0.03 4.48 -3.77
C GLY A 430 1.19 4.97 -4.65
N ILE A 431 1.44 6.27 -4.68
CA ILE A 431 2.56 6.87 -5.41
C ILE A 431 3.89 6.42 -4.79
N GLY A 432 4.02 6.47 -3.45
CA GLY A 432 5.21 6.05 -2.73
C GLY A 432 5.51 4.55 -2.86
N PHE A 433 4.62 3.71 -2.32
CA PHE A 433 4.81 2.25 -2.33
C PHE A 433 4.77 1.67 -3.76
N GLY A 434 4.02 2.28 -4.69
CA GLY A 434 3.98 1.85 -6.08
C GLY A 434 5.35 1.85 -6.79
N ASN A 435 6.34 2.52 -6.20
CA ASN A 435 7.71 2.61 -6.70
C ASN A 435 8.75 2.08 -5.70
N ALA A 436 8.55 2.28 -4.39
CA ALA A 436 9.45 1.73 -3.38
C ALA A 436 9.18 0.24 -3.09
N GLY A 437 7.92 -0.18 -3.13
CA GLY A 437 7.47 -1.50 -2.69
C GLY A 437 6.97 -1.51 -1.25
N VAL A 438 6.62 -2.71 -0.81
CA VAL A 438 6.23 -3.08 0.56
C VAL A 438 6.94 -4.37 0.92
N HIS A 439 6.95 -4.73 2.20
CA HIS A 439 7.72 -5.87 2.69
C HIS A 439 6.90 -6.86 3.52
N LEU A 440 7.41 -7.25 4.70
CA LEU A 440 6.92 -8.39 5.48
C LEU A 440 5.44 -8.30 5.89
N CYS A 441 4.86 -7.13 6.19
CA CYS A 441 3.46 -7.08 6.60
C CYS A 441 2.55 -7.50 5.44
N HIS A 442 2.79 -6.97 4.23
CA HIS A 442 2.08 -7.40 3.03
C HIS A 442 2.39 -8.86 2.68
N GLY A 443 3.65 -9.30 2.72
CA GLY A 443 4.03 -10.68 2.43
C GLY A 443 3.37 -11.71 3.37
N MET A 444 3.19 -11.36 4.65
CA MET A 444 2.49 -12.19 5.64
C MET A 444 0.97 -12.09 5.52
N SER A 445 0.43 -10.97 5.02
CA SER A 445 -1.01 -10.75 4.89
C SER A 445 -1.70 -11.75 3.96
N TYR A 446 -0.99 -12.25 2.94
CA TYR A 446 -1.55 -13.13 1.91
C TYR A 446 -1.92 -14.52 2.44
N PRO A 447 -1.05 -15.25 3.15
CA PRO A 447 -1.48 -16.49 3.80
C PRO A 447 -2.48 -16.25 4.93
N ILE A 448 -2.46 -15.09 5.59
CA ILE A 448 -3.48 -14.73 6.61
C ILE A 448 -4.86 -14.53 5.96
N SER A 449 -4.95 -13.95 4.76
CA SER A 449 -6.25 -13.86 4.07
C SER A 449 -6.63 -15.19 3.41
N GLY A 450 -5.68 -15.88 2.77
CA GLY A 450 -5.94 -17.10 1.99
C GLY A 450 -6.22 -18.36 2.82
N LEU A 451 -5.74 -18.42 4.07
CA LEU A 451 -5.96 -19.55 4.98
C LEU A 451 -7.03 -19.25 6.04
N VAL A 452 -7.85 -18.22 5.85
CA VAL A 452 -8.93 -17.88 6.78
C VAL A 452 -9.91 -19.06 6.89
N LYS A 453 -10.32 -19.36 8.12
CA LYS A 453 -11.26 -20.46 8.40
C LYS A 453 -12.67 -19.94 8.65
N THR A 454 -12.83 -19.07 9.64
CA THR A 454 -14.14 -18.72 10.21
C THR A 454 -14.39 -17.23 10.37
N TYR A 455 -13.37 -16.37 10.18
CA TYR A 455 -13.52 -14.94 10.43
C TYR A 455 -14.43 -14.29 9.37
N LYS A 456 -15.38 -13.49 9.85
CA LYS A 456 -16.27 -12.66 9.02
C LYS A 456 -16.31 -11.25 9.61
N PRO A 457 -15.74 -10.24 8.93
CA PRO A 457 -15.71 -8.88 9.42
C PRO A 457 -17.10 -8.25 9.34
N LYS A 458 -17.41 -7.40 10.33
CA LYS A 458 -18.59 -6.55 10.29
C LYS A 458 -18.52 -5.60 9.07
N ASP A 459 -19.67 -5.28 8.49
CA ASP A 459 -19.86 -4.36 7.36
C ASP A 459 -19.32 -4.83 6.00
N TYR A 460 -18.90 -6.10 5.88
CA TYR A 460 -18.61 -6.73 4.60
C TYR A 460 -19.78 -7.65 4.20
N ASN A 461 -20.41 -7.35 3.06
CA ASN A 461 -21.50 -8.14 2.51
C ASN A 461 -20.95 -9.30 1.65
N VAL A 462 -20.41 -10.34 2.30
CA VAL A 462 -19.86 -11.52 1.64
C VAL A 462 -20.42 -12.82 2.24
N ASP A 463 -20.59 -13.84 1.39
CA ASP A 463 -21.13 -15.15 1.76
C ASP A 463 -20.09 -16.10 2.38
N HIS A 464 -18.81 -15.81 2.23
CA HIS A 464 -17.68 -16.64 2.65
C HIS A 464 -16.89 -16.04 3.83
N SER A 465 -15.99 -16.84 4.42
CA SER A 465 -15.02 -16.34 5.41
C SER A 465 -14.00 -15.44 4.73
N LEU A 466 -13.66 -14.32 5.37
CA LEU A 466 -12.80 -13.29 4.80
C LEU A 466 -12.04 -12.60 5.93
N VAL A 467 -10.72 -12.46 5.81
CA VAL A 467 -9.98 -11.43 6.56
C VAL A 467 -9.70 -10.29 5.58
N PRO A 468 -10.23 -9.07 5.79
CA PRO A 468 -9.95 -7.93 4.92
C PRO A 468 -8.45 -7.67 4.82
N HIS A 469 -7.98 -7.31 3.63
CA HIS A 469 -6.56 -7.13 3.37
C HIS A 469 -5.86 -6.20 4.37
N GLY A 470 -6.36 -4.97 4.56
CA GLY A 470 -5.71 -4.05 5.50
C GLY A 470 -5.67 -4.55 6.95
N LEU A 471 -6.64 -5.37 7.37
CA LEU A 471 -6.59 -6.03 8.69
C LEU A 471 -5.51 -7.11 8.72
N SER A 472 -5.42 -7.97 7.70
CA SER A 472 -4.41 -9.03 7.64
C SER A 472 -2.98 -8.46 7.56
N VAL A 473 -2.80 -7.31 6.92
CA VAL A 473 -1.52 -6.59 6.88
C VAL A 473 -1.17 -6.04 8.27
N VAL A 474 -2.06 -5.24 8.86
CA VAL A 474 -1.71 -4.44 10.06
C VAL A 474 -1.52 -5.26 11.32
N LEU A 475 -2.19 -6.40 11.47
CA LEU A 475 -2.08 -7.26 12.65
C LEU A 475 -0.66 -7.79 12.88
N THR A 476 0.14 -7.93 11.82
CA THR A 476 1.55 -8.37 11.93
C THR A 476 2.52 -7.21 12.13
N SER A 477 2.08 -5.98 11.87
CA SER A 477 2.96 -4.81 11.81
C SER A 477 3.79 -4.57 13.08
N PRO A 478 3.28 -4.72 14.32
CA PRO A 478 4.12 -4.50 15.50
C PRO A 478 5.28 -5.50 15.59
N ALA A 479 5.07 -6.75 15.21
CA ALA A 479 6.12 -7.77 15.22
C ALA A 479 7.12 -7.55 14.08
N VAL A 480 6.62 -7.19 12.89
CA VAL A 480 7.46 -6.90 11.72
C VAL A 480 8.38 -5.72 11.99
N PHE A 481 7.86 -4.57 12.44
CA PHE A 481 8.68 -3.39 12.66
C PHE A 481 9.64 -3.52 13.85
N ALA A 482 9.32 -4.36 14.84
CA ALA A 482 10.28 -4.74 15.87
C ALA A 482 11.47 -5.53 15.29
N PHE A 483 11.22 -6.39 14.30
CA PHE A 483 12.23 -7.20 13.63
C PHE A 483 13.07 -6.39 12.62
N THR A 484 12.44 -5.56 11.79
CA THR A 484 13.11 -4.84 10.68
C THR A 484 13.89 -3.61 11.13
N ALA A 485 13.67 -3.11 12.35
CA ALA A 485 14.30 -1.88 12.85
C ALA A 485 15.83 -1.92 12.85
N GLN A 486 16.46 -3.09 12.87
CA GLN A 486 17.92 -3.20 12.84
C GLN A 486 18.52 -2.70 11.52
N VAL A 487 17.74 -2.65 10.44
CA VAL A 487 18.21 -2.18 9.12
C VAL A 487 18.23 -0.64 9.07
N HIS A 488 17.17 0.02 9.56
CA HIS A 488 17.02 1.48 9.56
C HIS A 488 16.32 2.01 10.82
N PRO A 489 16.99 1.99 11.98
CA PRO A 489 16.35 2.35 13.25
C PRO A 489 15.91 3.83 13.29
N GLU A 490 16.63 4.73 12.63
CA GLU A 490 16.28 6.15 12.55
C GLU A 490 14.94 6.38 11.84
N ARG A 491 14.72 5.68 10.71
CA ARG A 491 13.45 5.74 9.98
C ARG A 491 12.29 5.20 10.81
N HIS A 492 12.53 4.18 11.62
CA HIS A 492 11.51 3.62 12.53
C HIS A 492 11.16 4.61 13.66
N LEU A 493 12.16 5.34 14.20
CA LEU A 493 11.92 6.38 15.21
C LEU A 493 11.15 7.57 14.63
N GLU A 494 11.50 8.05 13.44
CA GLU A 494 10.78 9.14 12.78
C GLU A 494 9.32 8.74 12.51
N ALA A 495 9.09 7.52 12.02
CA ALA A 495 7.76 7.00 11.81
C ALA A 495 6.96 6.93 13.13
N ALA A 496 7.59 6.49 14.23
CA ALA A 496 6.97 6.46 15.54
C ALA A 496 6.61 7.88 16.03
N GLU A 497 7.51 8.85 15.85
CA GLU A 497 7.28 10.25 16.20
C GLU A 497 6.10 10.83 15.43
N ILE A 498 6.01 10.60 14.11
CA ILE A 498 4.87 11.03 13.28
C ILE A 498 3.56 10.46 13.80
N LEU A 499 3.56 9.20 14.26
CA LEU A 499 2.41 8.53 14.84
C LEU A 499 2.13 8.93 16.31
N GLY A 500 2.93 9.84 16.88
CA GLY A 500 2.70 10.48 18.18
C GLY A 500 3.53 9.93 19.33
N ALA A 501 4.60 9.18 19.07
CA ALA A 501 5.56 8.77 20.09
C ALA A 501 6.49 9.93 20.49
N ASP A 502 6.86 10.00 21.77
CA ASP A 502 7.93 10.90 22.23
C ASP A 502 9.28 10.19 22.12
N ILE A 503 10.12 10.62 21.18
CA ILE A 503 11.41 10.00 20.89
C ILE A 503 12.62 10.77 21.45
N ARG A 504 12.41 11.85 22.22
CA ARG A 504 13.51 12.74 22.69
C ARG A 504 14.61 12.03 23.47
N THR A 505 14.26 10.98 24.19
CA THR A 505 15.19 10.15 24.98
C THR A 505 15.27 8.71 24.45
N ALA A 506 14.79 8.47 23.23
CA ALA A 506 14.82 7.14 22.63
C ALA A 506 16.25 6.70 22.33
N ARG A 507 16.57 5.44 22.62
CA ARG A 507 17.81 4.83 22.17
C ARG A 507 17.57 4.22 20.81
N ILE A 508 18.49 4.40 19.87
CA ILE A 508 18.43 3.82 18.51
C ILE A 508 18.11 2.32 18.53
N LYS A 509 18.70 1.55 19.45
CA LYS A 509 18.44 0.11 19.60
C LYS A 509 17.02 -0.27 20.01
N ASP A 510 16.25 0.67 20.55
CA ASP A 510 14.85 0.44 20.97
C ASP A 510 13.85 0.87 19.89
N ALA A 511 14.32 1.39 18.75
CA ALA A 511 13.47 1.96 17.70
C ALA A 511 12.31 1.05 17.28
N GLY A 512 12.61 -0.24 17.05
CA GLY A 512 11.60 -1.22 16.66
C GLY A 512 10.53 -1.44 17.72
N PHE A 513 10.91 -1.50 19.00
CA PHE A 513 9.96 -1.66 20.09
C PHE A 513 9.10 -0.40 20.28
N ILE A 514 9.68 0.79 20.14
CA ILE A 514 8.96 2.06 20.23
C ILE A 514 7.90 2.15 19.12
N LEU A 515 8.26 1.85 17.87
CA LEU A 515 7.30 1.84 16.77
C LEU A 515 6.24 0.76 16.98
N ALA A 516 6.63 -0.45 17.39
CA ALA A 516 5.69 -1.53 17.67
C ALA A 516 4.66 -1.17 18.73
N ASP A 517 5.07 -0.58 19.85
CA ASP A 517 4.18 -0.15 20.93
C ASP A 517 3.27 1.01 20.49
N THR A 518 3.81 1.92 19.67
CA THR A 518 3.03 3.00 19.06
C THR A 518 1.92 2.45 18.18
N LEU A 519 2.22 1.42 17.37
CA LEU A 519 1.24 0.74 16.52
C LEU A 519 0.21 -0.03 17.34
N ARG A 520 0.61 -0.77 18.38
CA ARG A 520 -0.34 -1.45 19.29
C ARG A 520 -1.32 -0.46 19.91
N LYS A 521 -0.82 0.67 20.41
CA LYS A 521 -1.67 1.75 20.95
C LYS A 521 -2.60 2.32 19.87
N PHE A 522 -2.08 2.54 18.66
CA PHE A 522 -2.87 3.06 17.55
C PHE A 522 -4.02 2.12 17.15
N LEU A 523 -3.76 0.81 17.09
CA LEU A 523 -4.75 -0.23 16.82
C LEU A 523 -5.76 -0.39 17.95
N PHE A 524 -5.30 -0.37 19.20
CA PHE A 524 -6.16 -0.39 20.38
C PHE A 524 -7.16 0.78 20.38
N ASP A 525 -6.70 2.00 20.08
CA ASP A 525 -7.55 3.19 19.98
C ASP A 525 -8.65 3.09 18.89
N LEU A 526 -8.51 2.13 17.97
CA LEU A 526 -9.40 1.86 16.85
C LEU A 526 -10.20 0.55 17.02
N ASN A 527 -10.22 -0.01 18.23
CA ASN A 527 -10.92 -1.26 18.55
C ASN A 527 -10.53 -2.40 17.61
N VAL A 528 -9.22 -2.58 17.41
CA VAL A 528 -8.62 -3.75 16.77
C VAL A 528 -7.93 -4.57 17.84
N ASP A 529 -8.32 -5.83 17.94
CA ASP A 529 -7.72 -6.78 18.88
C ASP A 529 -6.28 -7.13 18.45
N ASP A 530 -5.40 -7.35 19.42
CA ASP A 530 -3.99 -7.62 19.15
C ASP A 530 -3.75 -9.09 18.71
N GLY A 531 -2.98 -9.25 17.63
CA GLY A 531 -2.49 -10.53 17.15
C GLY A 531 -3.49 -11.39 16.36
N LEU A 532 -2.95 -12.40 15.68
CA LEU A 532 -3.72 -13.28 14.78
C LEU A 532 -4.72 -14.20 15.50
N ALA A 533 -4.54 -14.40 16.81
CA ALA A 533 -5.49 -15.19 17.61
C ALA A 533 -6.90 -14.58 17.62
N ALA A 534 -7.00 -13.25 17.56
CA ALA A 534 -8.28 -12.54 17.51
C ALA A 534 -9.11 -12.84 16.25
N ILE A 535 -8.45 -13.27 15.18
CA ILE A 535 -9.10 -13.65 13.91
C ILE A 535 -9.08 -15.18 13.69
N GLY A 536 -8.85 -15.96 14.75
CA GLY A 536 -9.04 -17.41 14.76
C GLY A 536 -7.81 -18.25 14.42
N TYR A 537 -6.60 -17.66 14.38
CA TYR A 537 -5.36 -18.43 14.23
C TYR A 537 -4.82 -18.96 15.56
N SER A 538 -4.12 -20.09 15.48
CA SER A 538 -3.45 -20.73 16.60
C SER A 538 -1.97 -20.96 16.30
N LYS A 539 -1.20 -21.40 17.30
CA LYS A 539 0.21 -21.80 17.09
C LYS A 539 0.36 -22.93 16.06
N ALA A 540 -0.65 -23.78 15.89
CA ALA A 540 -0.63 -24.86 14.90
C ALA A 540 -0.66 -24.35 13.46
N ASP A 541 -1.09 -23.10 13.23
CA ASP A 541 -1.18 -22.50 11.90
C ASP A 541 0.14 -21.87 11.43
N ILE A 542 1.09 -21.65 12.34
CA ILE A 542 2.38 -20.99 12.04
C ILE A 542 3.13 -21.65 10.87
N PRO A 543 3.29 -22.99 10.80
CA PRO A 543 4.00 -23.61 9.68
C PRO A 543 3.34 -23.34 8.33
N ALA A 544 2.01 -23.33 8.26
CA ALA A 544 1.27 -23.06 7.03
C ALA A 544 1.37 -21.57 6.64
N LEU A 545 1.28 -20.66 7.61
CA LEU A 545 1.47 -19.23 7.38
C LEU A 545 2.87 -18.94 6.84
N VAL A 546 3.92 -19.49 7.45
CA VAL A 546 5.31 -19.36 6.97
C VAL A 546 5.45 -19.90 5.55
N LYS A 547 4.92 -21.10 5.29
CA LYS A 547 4.97 -21.71 3.94
C LYS A 547 4.29 -20.82 2.89
N GLY A 548 3.18 -20.17 3.22
CA GLY A 548 2.49 -19.26 2.30
C GLY A 548 3.13 -17.87 2.16
N THR A 549 3.94 -17.44 3.14
CA THR A 549 4.71 -16.19 3.05
C THR A 549 5.93 -16.33 2.15
N LEU A 550 6.66 -17.47 2.20
CA LEU A 550 7.92 -17.64 1.46
C LEU A 550 7.85 -17.43 -0.06
N PRO A 551 6.80 -17.86 -0.80
CA PRO A 551 6.66 -17.58 -2.23
C PRO A 551 6.59 -16.09 -2.57
N GLN A 552 6.32 -15.23 -1.59
CA GLN A 552 6.23 -13.78 -1.74
C GLN A 552 7.61 -13.11 -1.76
N MET A 553 8.66 -13.80 -2.25
CA MET A 553 10.05 -13.30 -2.25
C MET A 553 10.19 -11.94 -2.94
N ALA A 554 9.33 -11.60 -3.91
CA ALA A 554 9.29 -10.27 -4.51
C ALA A 554 8.98 -9.14 -3.51
N PHE A 555 8.35 -9.43 -2.38
CA PHE A 555 8.13 -8.48 -1.28
C PHE A 555 9.17 -8.64 -0.15
N LEU A 556 9.71 -9.86 0.04
CA LEU A 556 10.60 -10.17 1.16
C LEU A 556 12.04 -9.67 1.00
N PHE A 557 12.47 -9.38 -0.23
CA PHE A 557 13.84 -8.93 -0.56
C PHE A 557 13.89 -7.50 -1.12
N HIS A 558 12.87 -6.69 -0.83
CA HIS A 558 12.79 -5.28 -1.22
C HIS A 558 12.73 -4.33 -0.02
#